data_AF-A0A377PN95-F1
#
_entry.id   AF-A0A377PN95-F1
#
_cell.length_a   1.000
_cell.length_b   1.000
_cell.length_c   1.000
_cell.angle_alpha   90.00
_cell.angle_beta   90.00
_cell.angle_gamma   90.00
#
_symmetry.space_group_name_H-M   'P 1'
#
loop_
_entity.id
_entity.type
_entity.pdbx_description
1 polymer ?
#
loop_
_entity_poly.entity_id
_entity_poly.type
_entity_poly.pdbx_seq_one_letter_code
_entity_poly.pdbx_strand_id
1 'polypeptide(L)'
;MNNTTPIKALAAAVLLTFGFGLAAHAAPVNKGASEMNHEKKVSDTLSASQQAIPLIAASMASSQMDKLNAALNQGLDVGLTINETKEILVQLYAYTGFPRSLNALSELMKVVEARKQRGIKDVEGKEPVAPIPVGDELRRVGTANQTKISGTPVQGPTV
;
A
#
# COMPACT_ATOMS: atom_id res chain seq x y z
N MET A 1 56.76 -29.87 -41.20
CA MET A 1 57.42 -31.18 -40.97
C MET A 1 56.56 -31.95 -39.98
N ASN A 2 55.87 -32.98 -40.47
CA ASN A 2 54.88 -33.78 -39.72
C ASN A 2 55.45 -35.15 -39.40
N ASN A 3 55.64 -35.51 -38.13
CA ASN A 3 55.86 -36.89 -37.62
C ASN A 3 56.29 -36.79 -36.14
N THR A 4 55.77 -37.49 -35.12
CA THR A 4 55.39 -38.93 -35.02
C THR A 4 54.66 -39.18 -33.68
N THR A 5 53.62 -40.02 -33.65
CA THR A 5 53.02 -40.74 -32.48
C THR A 5 53.93 -41.96 -32.09
N PRO A 6 53.67 -42.90 -31.12
CA PRO A 6 52.43 -43.25 -30.36
C PRO A 6 52.54 -43.81 -28.89
N ILE A 7 51.38 -43.85 -28.19
CA ILE A 7 50.76 -44.90 -27.34
C ILE A 7 51.53 -45.64 -26.21
N LYS A 8 50.92 -45.69 -25.00
CA LYS A 8 50.67 -46.87 -24.10
C LYS A 8 49.87 -46.39 -22.86
N ALA A 9 48.59 -46.73 -22.66
CA ALA A 9 48.01 -47.99 -22.15
C ALA A 9 48.16 -48.22 -20.62
N LEU A 10 46.99 -48.21 -19.95
CA LEU A 10 46.56 -49.09 -18.85
C LEU A 10 47.19 -48.93 -17.45
N ALA A 11 46.39 -48.55 -16.45
CA ALA A 11 46.01 -49.43 -15.31
C ALA A 11 45.31 -48.63 -14.19
N ALA A 12 44.23 -49.24 -13.69
CA ALA A 12 43.43 -48.79 -12.57
C ALA A 12 44.12 -49.00 -11.22
N ALA A 13 43.83 -48.16 -10.23
CA ALA A 13 43.72 -48.57 -8.83
C ALA A 13 42.99 -47.51 -8.02
N VAL A 14 41.80 -47.90 -7.53
CA VAL A 14 41.02 -47.21 -6.50
C VAL A 14 41.80 -47.23 -5.19
N LEU A 15 41.93 -46.09 -4.52
CA LEU A 15 42.07 -46.07 -3.07
C LEU A 15 41.34 -44.85 -2.48
N LEU A 16 40.25 -45.20 -1.81
CA LEU A 16 39.40 -44.36 -1.00
C LEU A 16 40.18 -43.90 0.23
N THR A 17 40.45 -42.60 0.36
CA THR A 17 40.76 -41.98 1.66
C THR A 17 39.98 -40.68 1.80
N PHE A 18 38.94 -40.77 2.63
CA PHE A 18 38.24 -39.75 3.39
C PHE A 18 38.95 -38.39 3.47
N GLY A 19 38.37 -37.39 2.80
CA GLY A 19 38.76 -35.99 2.90
C GLY A 19 37.51 -35.14 3.10
N PHE A 20 37.29 -34.73 4.34
CA PHE A 20 36.25 -33.82 4.80
C PHE A 20 36.35 -32.50 4.01
N GLY A 21 35.37 -32.22 3.15
CA GLY A 21 35.36 -31.04 2.27
C GLY A 21 33.95 -30.55 2.03
N LEU A 22 33.47 -29.72 2.95
CA LEU A 22 32.24 -28.95 2.83
C LEU A 22 32.40 -27.94 1.68
N ALA A 23 31.86 -28.26 0.50
CA ALA A 23 31.72 -27.32 -0.60
C ALA A 23 30.23 -27.23 -0.97
N ALA A 24 29.65 -26.08 -0.62
CA ALA A 24 28.27 -25.71 -0.84
C ALA A 24 27.88 -25.88 -2.32
N HIS A 25 26.84 -26.66 -2.58
CA HIS A 25 26.09 -26.56 -3.82
C HIS A 25 25.32 -25.24 -3.81
N ALA A 26 25.82 -24.23 -4.52
CA ALA A 26 25.06 -23.04 -4.83
C ALA A 26 23.93 -23.43 -5.80
N ALA A 27 22.73 -23.66 -5.25
CA ALA A 27 21.50 -23.66 -6.05
C ALA A 27 21.34 -22.27 -6.69
N PRO A 28 20.93 -22.15 -7.96
CA PRO A 28 20.57 -20.86 -8.52
C PRO A 28 19.29 -20.42 -7.82
N VAL A 29 19.41 -19.47 -6.89
CA VAL A 29 18.26 -18.75 -6.36
C VAL A 29 17.70 -17.94 -7.52
N ASN A 30 16.58 -18.44 -8.04
CA ASN A 30 15.70 -17.73 -8.95
C ASN A 30 15.43 -16.33 -8.36
N LYS A 31 16.07 -15.30 -8.93
CA LYS A 31 15.76 -13.90 -8.65
C LYS A 31 14.37 -13.61 -9.23
N GLY A 32 13.34 -14.04 -8.50
CA GLY A 32 11.99 -13.50 -8.60
C GLY A 32 11.94 -12.13 -7.95
N ALA A 33 12.75 -11.18 -8.43
CA ALA A 33 12.51 -9.77 -8.18
C ALA A 33 11.59 -9.32 -9.31
N SER A 34 10.28 -9.49 -9.10
CA SER A 34 9.27 -8.87 -9.95
C SER A 34 9.48 -7.36 -9.85
N GLU A 35 10.11 -6.79 -10.88
CA GLU A 35 10.22 -5.36 -11.09
C GLU A 35 8.80 -4.78 -11.14
N MET A 36 8.34 -4.16 -10.05
CA MET A 36 7.12 -3.35 -10.06
C MET A 36 7.45 -2.01 -10.71
N ASN A 37 7.58 -2.02 -12.04
CA ASN A 37 7.63 -0.80 -12.82
C ASN A 37 6.20 -0.29 -13.04
N HIS A 38 5.66 0.37 -12.02
CA HIS A 38 4.49 1.22 -12.21
C HIS A 38 4.97 2.60 -12.66
N GLU A 39 5.21 2.77 -13.97
CA GLU A 39 5.23 4.08 -14.60
C GLU A 39 3.84 4.70 -14.51
N LYS A 40 3.54 5.31 -13.35
CA LYS A 40 2.36 6.15 -13.19
C LYS A 40 2.68 7.49 -13.85
N LYS A 41 2.22 7.69 -15.09
CA LYS A 41 2.33 8.98 -15.79
C LYS A 41 1.77 10.07 -14.88
N VAL A 42 2.66 10.94 -14.38
CA VAL A 42 2.27 12.08 -13.55
C VAL A 42 1.46 13.03 -14.42
N SER A 43 0.28 13.41 -13.94
CA SER A 43 -0.61 14.39 -14.58
C SER A 43 -0.48 15.72 -13.84
N ASP A 44 -0.48 16.82 -14.57
CA ASP A 44 -0.45 18.17 -14.00
C ASP A 44 -1.81 18.58 -13.40
N THR A 45 -2.86 17.79 -13.65
CA THR A 45 -4.23 18.05 -13.17
C THR A 45 -4.78 16.92 -12.31
N LEU A 46 -5.59 17.31 -11.32
CA LEU A 46 -6.32 16.37 -10.47
C LEU A 46 -7.47 15.71 -11.26
N SER A 47 -7.69 14.42 -11.03
CA SER A 47 -8.88 13.71 -11.51
C SER A 47 -10.16 14.24 -10.85
N ALA A 48 -11.32 13.94 -11.44
CA ALA A 48 -12.60 14.33 -10.87
C ALA A 48 -12.78 13.81 -9.42
N SER A 49 -12.41 12.55 -9.16
CA SER A 49 -12.45 11.97 -7.81
C SER A 49 -11.49 12.69 -6.87
N GLN A 50 -10.28 13.05 -7.33
CA GLN A 50 -9.32 13.82 -6.53
C GLN A 50 -9.82 15.25 -6.23
N GLN A 51 -10.57 15.86 -7.14
CA GLN A 51 -11.16 17.19 -6.93
C GLN A 51 -12.36 17.17 -5.96
N ALA A 52 -13.08 16.05 -5.84
CA ALA A 52 -14.18 15.93 -4.90
C ALA A 52 -13.70 15.87 -3.43
N ILE A 53 -12.53 15.28 -3.18
CA ILE A 53 -11.95 15.14 -1.83
C ILE A 53 -11.88 16.47 -1.05
N PRO A 54 -11.25 17.55 -1.57
CA PRO A 54 -11.17 18.81 -0.84
C PRO A 54 -12.53 19.48 -0.61
N LEU A 55 -13.52 19.27 -1.50
CA LEU A 55 -14.87 19.83 -1.32
C LEU A 55 -15.60 19.18 -0.13
N ILE A 56 -15.50 17.86 -0.01
CA ILE A 56 -16.03 17.09 1.13
C ILE A 56 -15.31 17.51 2.41
N ALA A 57 -13.98 17.53 2.38
CA ALA A 57 -13.14 17.87 3.52
C ALA A 57 -13.43 19.28 4.06
N ALA A 58 -13.46 20.29 3.18
CA ALA A 58 -13.72 21.67 3.57
C ALA A 58 -15.14 21.86 4.12
N SER A 59 -16.14 21.26 3.49
CA SER A 59 -17.53 21.36 3.93
C SER A 59 -17.74 20.72 5.30
N MET A 60 -17.13 19.56 5.54
CA MET A 60 -17.10 18.93 6.86
C MET A 60 -16.39 19.81 7.90
N ALA A 61 -15.16 20.25 7.61
CA ALA A 61 -14.33 21.02 8.54
C ALA A 61 -15.02 22.32 9.00
N SER A 62 -15.72 22.99 8.09
CA SER A 62 -16.52 24.19 8.38
C SER A 62 -17.95 23.90 8.88
N SER A 63 -18.33 22.62 9.00
CA SER A 63 -19.70 22.17 9.34
C SER A 63 -20.83 22.78 8.49
N GLN A 64 -20.57 22.97 7.20
CA GLN A 64 -21.58 23.41 6.24
C GLN A 64 -22.34 22.19 5.71
N MET A 65 -23.35 21.71 6.45
CA MET A 65 -24.01 20.42 6.18
C MET A 65 -24.69 20.34 4.80
N ASP A 66 -25.32 21.41 4.34
CA ASP A 66 -25.93 21.41 3.00
C ASP A 66 -24.88 21.26 1.89
N LYS A 67 -23.73 21.93 2.04
CA LYS A 67 -22.60 21.80 1.11
C LYS A 67 -21.94 20.44 1.22
N LEU A 68 -21.86 19.88 2.42
CA LEU A 68 -21.35 18.52 2.64
C LEU A 68 -22.25 17.51 1.91
N ASN A 69 -23.58 17.59 2.07
CA ASN A 69 -24.51 16.72 1.37
C ASN A 69 -24.31 16.76 -0.15
N ALA A 70 -24.20 17.96 -0.72
CA ALA A 70 -23.94 18.14 -2.15
C ALA A 70 -22.58 17.55 -2.57
N ALA A 71 -21.51 17.81 -1.80
CA ALA A 71 -20.17 17.31 -2.07
C ALA A 71 -20.08 15.78 -1.97
N LEU A 72 -20.81 15.16 -1.03
CA LEU A 72 -20.88 13.70 -0.88
C LEU A 72 -21.57 13.05 -2.09
N ASN A 73 -22.71 13.59 -2.53
CA ASN A 73 -23.37 13.09 -3.74
C ASN A 73 -22.47 13.23 -4.97
N GLN A 74 -21.86 14.41 -5.16
CA GLN A 74 -20.92 14.64 -6.26
C GLN A 74 -19.74 13.67 -6.21
N GLY A 75 -19.17 13.44 -5.02
CA GLY A 75 -18.06 12.51 -4.81
C GLY A 75 -18.39 11.10 -5.28
N LEU A 76 -19.56 10.58 -4.88
CA LEU A 76 -20.06 9.27 -5.30
C LEU A 76 -20.35 9.23 -6.81
N ASP A 77 -20.89 10.31 -7.38
CA ASP A 77 -21.18 10.40 -8.82
C ASP A 77 -19.91 10.39 -9.67
N VAL A 78 -18.81 10.98 -9.18
CA VAL A 78 -17.49 10.94 -9.86
C VAL A 78 -16.66 9.70 -9.49
N GLY A 79 -17.28 8.72 -8.84
CA GLY A 79 -16.71 7.39 -8.63
C GLY A 79 -15.87 7.21 -7.36
N LEU A 80 -15.95 8.12 -6.38
CA LEU A 80 -15.46 7.78 -5.04
C LEU A 80 -16.33 6.65 -4.47
N THR A 81 -15.71 5.71 -3.76
CA THR A 81 -16.47 4.67 -3.06
C THR A 81 -17.02 5.19 -1.72
N ILE A 82 -17.96 4.43 -1.13
CA ILE A 82 -18.47 4.70 0.22
C ILE A 82 -17.31 4.72 1.22
N ASN A 83 -16.43 3.71 1.18
CA ASN A 83 -15.29 3.59 2.06
C ASN A 83 -14.24 4.68 1.85
N GLU A 84 -13.93 5.07 0.61
CA GLU A 84 -13.03 6.21 0.36
C GLU A 84 -13.60 7.51 0.93
N THR A 85 -14.90 7.73 0.76
CA THR A 85 -15.60 8.90 1.31
C THR A 85 -15.61 8.87 2.84
N LYS A 86 -15.89 7.71 3.44
CA LYS A 86 -15.83 7.47 4.88
C LYS A 86 -14.45 7.81 5.45
N GLU A 87 -13.38 7.36 4.79
CA GLU A 87 -12.00 7.60 5.23
C GLU A 87 -11.60 9.08 5.16
N ILE A 88 -12.13 9.86 4.23
CA ILE A 88 -11.96 11.33 4.25
C ILE A 88 -12.51 11.87 5.58
N LEU A 89 -13.74 11.51 5.94
CA LEU A 89 -14.41 12.02 7.14
C LEU A 89 -13.77 11.53 8.45
N VAL A 90 -13.29 10.28 8.46
CA VAL A 90 -12.55 9.69 9.58
C VAL A 90 -11.19 10.36 9.74
N GLN A 91 -10.45 10.61 8.65
CA GLN A 91 -9.14 11.25 8.73
C GLN A 91 -9.22 12.65 9.36
N LEU A 92 -10.27 13.42 9.03
CA LEU A 92 -10.48 14.75 9.57
C LEU A 92 -10.84 14.78 11.07
N TYR A 93 -11.17 13.65 11.69
CA TYR A 93 -11.38 13.55 13.14
C TYR A 93 -10.20 14.14 13.91
N ALA A 94 -8.98 13.75 13.54
CA ALA A 94 -7.75 14.17 14.22
C ALA A 94 -7.49 15.68 14.11
N TYR A 95 -8.07 16.36 13.11
CA TYR A 95 -7.81 17.77 12.80
C TYR A 95 -8.96 18.70 13.18
N THR A 96 -10.20 18.20 13.19
CA THR A 96 -11.42 19.02 13.36
C THR A 96 -12.28 18.59 14.55
N GLY A 97 -11.89 17.52 15.24
CA GLY A 97 -12.53 17.02 16.44
C GLY A 97 -13.69 16.06 16.18
N PHE A 98 -14.03 15.32 17.24
CA PHE A 98 -15.04 14.26 17.23
C PHE A 98 -16.43 14.72 16.74
N PRO A 99 -17.01 15.82 17.25
CA PRO A 99 -18.40 16.16 16.93
C PRO A 99 -18.62 16.42 15.44
N ARG A 100 -17.66 17.07 14.77
CA ARG A 100 -17.77 17.39 13.34
C ARG A 100 -17.68 16.13 12.48
N SER A 101 -16.74 15.24 12.80
CA SER A 101 -16.58 13.96 12.07
C SER A 101 -17.79 13.06 12.23
N LEU A 102 -18.31 12.90 13.46
CA LEU A 102 -19.46 12.04 13.70
C LEU A 102 -20.74 12.56 12.98
N ASN A 103 -20.95 13.87 12.97
CA ASN A 103 -22.06 14.49 12.24
C ASN A 103 -21.92 14.25 10.73
N ALA A 104 -20.71 14.39 10.19
CA ALA A 104 -20.46 14.16 8.77
C ALA A 104 -20.63 12.69 8.37
N LEU A 105 -20.19 11.75 9.20
CA LEU A 105 -20.42 10.32 8.99
C LEU A 105 -21.91 9.98 8.99
N SER A 106 -22.68 10.60 9.89
CA SER A 106 -24.13 10.48 9.90
C SER A 106 -24.77 11.01 8.62
N GLU A 107 -24.22 12.09 8.06
CA GLU A 107 -24.68 12.65 6.79
C GLU A 107 -24.36 11.74 5.61
N LEU A 108 -23.16 11.14 5.56
CA LEU A 108 -22.82 10.13 4.55
C LEU A 108 -23.79 8.94 4.57
N MET A 109 -24.15 8.43 5.75
CA MET A 109 -25.14 7.35 5.86
C MET A 109 -26.50 7.73 5.26
N LYS A 110 -26.98 8.95 5.51
CA LYS A 110 -28.23 9.45 4.93
C LYS A 110 -28.14 9.56 3.40
N VAL A 111 -27.02 10.07 2.88
CA VAL A 111 -26.80 10.22 1.44
C VAL A 111 -26.83 8.85 0.76
N VAL A 112 -26.08 7.88 1.27
CA VAL A 112 -26.03 6.51 0.72
C VAL A 112 -27.42 5.86 0.75
N GLU A 113 -28.15 5.98 1.87
CA GLU A 113 -29.50 5.43 1.97
C GLU A 113 -30.48 6.12 1.01
N ALA A 114 -30.42 7.45 0.88
CA ALA A 114 -31.24 8.19 -0.08
C ALA A 114 -30.92 7.80 -1.54
N ARG A 115 -29.64 7.56 -1.87
CA ARG A 115 -29.21 7.10 -3.19
C ARG A 115 -29.72 5.68 -3.47
N LYS A 116 -29.63 4.79 -2.50
CA LYS A 116 -30.18 3.44 -2.57
C LYS A 116 -31.70 3.43 -2.80
N GLN A 117 -32.45 4.31 -2.12
CA GLN A 117 -33.90 4.46 -2.34
C GLN A 117 -34.25 4.96 -3.74
N ARG A 118 -33.35 5.70 -4.40
CA ARG A 118 -33.46 6.08 -5.82
C ARG A 118 -33.01 4.99 -6.79
N GLY A 119 -32.66 3.80 -6.30
CA GLY A 119 -32.16 2.68 -7.10
C GLY A 119 -30.69 2.81 -7.52
N ILE A 120 -29.96 3.78 -6.98
CA ILE A 120 -28.52 3.93 -7.22
C ILE A 120 -27.77 3.00 -6.28
N LYS A 121 -26.91 2.13 -6.84
CA LYS A 121 -26.05 1.24 -6.06
C LYS A 121 -24.61 1.77 -6.10
N ASP A 122 -24.24 2.49 -5.05
CA ASP A 122 -22.86 2.95 -4.86
C ASP A 122 -21.92 1.77 -4.56
N VAL A 123 -20.64 1.94 -4.91
CA VAL A 123 -19.60 0.94 -4.66
C VAL A 123 -19.13 1.09 -3.21
N GLU A 124 -19.11 0.00 -2.45
CA GLU A 124 -18.64 0.01 -1.05
C GLU A 124 -17.16 0.43 -0.97
N GLY A 125 -16.32 -0.20 -1.78
CA GLY A 125 -14.87 0.03 -1.80
C GLY A 125 -14.08 -0.94 -0.94
N LYS A 126 -12.81 -0.64 -0.72
CA LYS A 126 -11.89 -1.53 0.00
C LYS A 126 -12.13 -1.44 1.51
N GLU A 127 -12.15 -2.59 2.15
CA GLU A 127 -12.09 -2.68 3.62
C GLU A 127 -10.62 -2.67 4.09
N PRO A 128 -10.36 -2.35 5.36
CA PRO A 128 -9.06 -2.57 5.98
C PRO A 128 -8.68 -4.05 5.91
N VAL A 129 -7.63 -4.38 5.16
CA VAL A 129 -7.21 -5.78 4.91
C VAL A 129 -6.09 -6.26 5.84
N ALA A 130 -5.41 -5.35 6.53
CA ALA A 130 -4.26 -5.68 7.37
C ALA A 130 -4.63 -5.63 8.86
N PRO A 131 -4.20 -6.61 9.67
CA PRO A 131 -4.34 -6.51 11.11
C PRO A 131 -3.54 -5.31 11.63
N ILE A 132 -4.10 -4.61 12.61
CA ILE A 132 -3.42 -3.48 13.25
C ILE A 132 -2.18 -4.01 13.98
N PRO A 133 -0.96 -3.55 13.64
CA PRO A 133 0.24 -3.93 14.37
C PRO A 133 0.14 -3.60 15.85
N VAL A 134 0.60 -4.49 16.71
CA VAL A 134 0.64 -4.30 18.16
C VAL A 134 2.02 -4.64 18.73
N GLY A 135 2.32 -4.13 19.93
CA GLY A 135 3.57 -4.42 20.63
C GLY A 135 4.82 -4.10 19.80
N ASP A 136 5.72 -5.08 19.72
CA ASP A 136 7.00 -4.92 19.01
C ASP A 136 6.83 -4.71 17.51
N GLU A 137 5.79 -5.31 16.92
CA GLU A 137 5.51 -5.18 15.50
C GLU A 137 5.07 -3.75 15.14
N LEU A 138 4.29 -3.11 16.02
CA LEU A 138 3.92 -1.70 15.85
C LEU A 138 5.17 -0.81 15.81
N ARG A 139 6.11 -1.01 16.74
CA ARG A 139 7.38 -0.26 16.77
C ARG A 139 8.19 -0.53 15.50
N ARG A 140 8.31 -1.79 15.09
CA ARG A 140 9.07 -2.19 13.90
C ARG A 140 8.53 -1.52 12.63
N VAL A 141 7.22 -1.59 12.40
CA VAL A 141 6.56 -0.96 11.24
C VAL A 141 6.65 0.57 11.31
N GLY A 142 6.45 1.15 12.50
CA GLY A 142 6.57 2.58 12.73
C GLY A 142 7.96 3.12 12.41
N THR A 143 9.02 2.51 12.97
CA THR A 143 10.42 2.90 12.71
C THR A 143 10.80 2.74 11.25
N ALA A 144 10.35 1.66 10.58
CA ALA A 144 10.59 1.46 9.15
C ALA A 144 9.93 2.57 8.30
N ASN A 145 8.69 2.93 8.60
CA ASN A 145 7.98 4.00 7.91
C ASN A 145 8.64 5.36 8.15
N GLN A 146 9.00 5.69 9.39
CA GLN A 146 9.70 6.93 9.71
C GLN A 146 11.04 7.02 8.98
N THR A 147 11.85 5.95 9.01
CA THR A 147 13.14 5.90 8.29
C THR A 147 12.96 6.12 6.79
N LYS A 148 11.92 5.55 6.18
CA LYS A 148 11.59 5.77 4.77
C LYS A 148 11.21 7.22 4.48
N ILE A 149 10.42 7.85 5.35
CA ILE A 149 9.93 9.23 5.16
C ILE A 149 11.05 10.24 5.39
N SER A 150 11.85 10.06 6.44
CA SER A 150 12.95 10.94 6.81
C SER A 150 14.18 10.79 5.91
N GLY A 151 14.30 9.66 5.19
CA GLY A 151 15.46 9.36 4.33
C GLY A 151 16.71 8.91 5.09
N THR A 152 16.69 8.91 6.42
CA THR A 152 17.78 8.45 7.29
C THR A 152 17.22 7.62 8.46
N PRO A 153 18.04 6.73 9.06
CA PRO A 153 17.60 5.95 10.21
C PRO A 153 17.22 6.83 11.40
N VAL A 154 15.98 6.73 11.86
CA VAL A 154 15.48 7.50 13.01
C VAL A 154 15.89 6.80 14.31
N GLN A 155 16.63 7.52 15.15
CA GLN A 155 17.20 7.01 16.42
C GLN A 155 16.95 8.01 17.55
N GLY A 156 16.67 7.51 18.75
CA GLY A 156 16.46 8.33 19.95
C GLY A 156 15.02 8.82 20.13
N PRO A 157 14.76 9.63 21.18
CA PRO A 157 13.44 10.18 21.44
C PRO A 157 13.00 11.13 20.32
N THR A 158 11.85 10.84 19.71
CA THR A 158 11.15 11.75 18.80
C THR A 158 10.16 12.60 19.61
N VAL A 159 10.15 13.91 19.36
CA VAL A 159 9.20 14.87 19.95
C VAL A 159 7.76 14.63 19.50
#